data_AF-A0A4U0U8E3-F1
#
_entry.id   AF-A0A4U0U8E3-F1
#
_cell.length_a   1.000
_cell.length_b   1.000
_cell.length_c   1.000
_cell.angle_alpha   90.00
_cell.angle_beta   90.00
_cell.angle_gamma   90.00
#
_symmetry.space_group_name_H-M   'P 1'
#
loop_
_entity.id
_entity.type
_entity.pdbx_description
1 polymer ?
#
loop_
_entity_poly.entity_id
_entity_poly.type
_entity_poly.pdbx_seq_one_letter_code
_entity_poly.pdbx_strand_id
1 'polypeptide(L)' 'MPVKDFDINPAQDVKNSGYRPRGNPFDKANHDLYDPELWKGHPVTLQLVGRPYRDEALIAVSEVIDSVVNAPVTASAHL' A
#
# COMPACT_ATOMS: atom_id res chain seq x y z
N MET A 1 -2.13 -7.43 4.60
CA MET A 1 -1.31 -8.34 3.76
C MET A 1 -0.10 -7.57 3.25
N PRO A 2 1.15 -8.01 3.51
CA PRO A 2 2.35 -7.30 3.06
C PRO A 2 2.52 -7.37 1.55
N VAL A 3 3.00 -6.28 0.94
CA VAL A 3 3.44 -6.24 -0.45
C VAL A 3 4.96 -6.39 -0.46
N LYS A 4 5.45 -7.46 -1.08
CA LYS A 4 6.88 -7.73 -1.21
C LYS A 4 7.49 -6.79 -2.24
N ASP A 5 8.76 -6.45 -2.03
CA ASP A 5 9.56 -5.63 -2.95
C ASP A 5 8.92 -4.25 -3.26
N PHE A 6 8.04 -3.77 -2.38
CA PHE A 6 7.43 -2.45 -2.44
C PHE A 6 7.89 -1.62 -1.25
N ASP A 7 8.82 -0.71 -1.53
CA ASP A 7 9.34 0.27 -0.57
C ASP A 7 8.95 1.68 -1.02
N ILE A 8 8.75 2.56 -0.04
CA ILE A 8 8.56 3.99 -0.29
C ILE A 8 9.86 4.55 -0.89
N ASN A 9 9.75 5.15 -2.08
CA ASN A 9 10.85 5.80 -2.76
C ASN A 9 10.70 7.33 -2.63
N PRO A 10 11.60 8.02 -1.90
CA PRO A 10 11.47 9.46 -1.69
C PRO A 10 11.45 10.31 -2.95
N ALA A 11 12.03 9.82 -4.06
CA ALA A 11 12.03 10.52 -5.34
C ALA A 11 10.69 10.38 -6.10
N GLN A 12 9.92 9.32 -5.85
CA GLN A 12 8.66 9.02 -6.54
C GLN A 12 7.43 9.32 -5.66
N ASP A 13 7.52 9.02 -4.37
CA ASP A 13 6.47 9.18 -3.37
C ASP A 13 6.60 10.52 -2.62
N VAL A 14 6.80 11.61 -3.35
CA VAL A 14 6.99 12.93 -2.74
C VAL A 14 5.71 13.42 -2.05
N LYS A 15 5.87 14.13 -0.92
CA LYS A 15 4.75 14.77 -0.23
C LYS A 15 4.07 15.80 -1.14
N ASN A 16 2.76 15.66 -1.32
CA ASN A 16 1.99 16.55 -2.18
C ASN A 16 1.80 17.94 -1.54
N SER A 17 2.54 18.95 -2.02
CA SER A 17 2.45 20.34 -1.55
C SER A 17 1.14 21.05 -1.88
N GLY A 18 0.37 20.54 -2.85
CA GLY A 18 -0.93 21.08 -3.24
C GLY A 18 -2.12 20.49 -2.48
N TYR A 19 -1.87 19.59 -1.52
CA TYR A 19 -2.94 18.93 -0.78
C TYR A 19 -3.77 19.93 0.04
N ARG A 20 -5.10 19.81 -0.05
CA ARG A 20 -6.04 20.61 0.73
C ARG A 20 -6.81 19.69 1.66
N PRO A 21 -6.50 19.71 2.97
CA PRO A 21 -7.23 18.90 3.93
C PRO A 21 -8.72 19.19 3.92
N ARG A 22 -9.52 18.14 4.04
CA ARG A 22 -10.98 18.21 4.21
C ARG A 22 -11.32 18.57 5.66
N GLY A 23 -12.60 18.80 5.94
CA GLY A 23 -13.08 19.16 7.29
C GLY A 23 -12.89 18.09 8.38
N ASN A 24 -12.30 16.93 8.06
CA ASN A 24 -11.98 15.89 9.04
C ASN A 24 -10.68 16.25 9.78
N PRO A 25 -10.67 16.30 11.12
CA PRO A 25 -9.47 16.64 11.91
C PRO A 25 -8.27 15.71 11.66
N PHE A 26 -8.50 14.45 11.30
CA PHE A 26 -7.40 13.49 11.06
C PHE A 26 -6.72 13.67 9.71
N ASP A 27 -7.38 14.31 8.76
CA ASP A 27 -6.90 14.39 7.39
C ASP A 27 -5.63 15.25 7.27
N LYS A 28 -5.66 16.44 7.88
CA LYS A 28 -4.49 17.32 7.97
C LYS A 28 -3.36 16.66 8.77
N ALA A 29 -3.69 16.07 9.91
CA ALA A 29 -2.70 15.44 10.78
C ALA A 29 -1.96 14.28 10.06
N ASN A 30 -2.68 13.43 9.33
CA ASN A 30 -2.09 12.33 8.57
C ASN A 30 -1.19 12.83 7.44
N HIS A 31 -1.65 13.86 6.70
CA HIS A 31 -0.84 14.45 5.65
C HIS A 31 0.42 15.11 6.20
N ASP A 32 0.31 15.85 7.31
CA ASP A 32 1.44 16.52 7.94
C ASP A 32 2.47 15.52 8.50
N LEU A 33 2.02 14.38 9.02
CA LEU A 33 2.87 13.31 9.55
C LEU A 33 3.73 12.61 8.48
N TYR A 34 3.29 12.61 7.22
CA TYR A 34 4.02 11.93 6.16
C TYR A 34 5.34 12.65 5.82
N ASP A 35 6.44 11.89 5.85
CA ASP A 35 7.79 12.30 5.45
C ASP A 35 8.45 11.17 4.62
N PRO A 36 8.66 11.36 3.31
CA PRO A 36 9.18 10.28 2.47
C PRO A 36 10.55 9.74 2.91
N GLU A 37 11.42 10.55 3.50
CA GLU A 37 12.76 10.10 3.94
C GLU A 37 12.68 9.24 5.20
N LEU A 38 11.81 9.59 6.15
CA LEU A 38 11.59 8.81 7.37
C LEU A 38 10.94 7.45 7.06
N TRP A 39 10.04 7.42 6.08
CA TRP A 39 9.23 6.24 5.76
C TRP A 39 9.85 5.32 4.70
N LYS A 40 11.00 5.70 4.13
CA LYS A 40 11.76 4.87 3.20
C LYS A 40 12.05 3.48 3.80
N GLY A 41 11.87 2.43 2.99
CA GLY A 41 12.14 1.03 3.39
C GLY A 41 11.21 0.46 4.46
N HIS A 42 10.14 1.17 4.83
CA HIS A 42 9.10 0.60 5.69
C HIS A 42 8.17 -0.30 4.88
N PRO A 43 7.77 -1.47 5.41
CA PRO A 43 6.92 -2.40 4.69
C PRO A 43 5.51 -1.82 4.51
N VAL A 44 4.99 -1.92 3.29
CA VAL A 44 3.63 -1.50 2.97
C VAL A 44 2.70 -2.70 2.96
N THR A 45 1.45 -2.49 3.38
CA THR A 45 0.44 -3.54 3.45
C THR A 45 -0.87 -3.12 2.79
N LEU A 46 -1.57 -4.08 2.21
CA LEU A 46 -2.94 -3.95 1.74
C LEU A 46 -3.91 -4.45 2.81
N GLN A 47 -4.98 -3.68 3.06
CA GLN A 47 -6.08 -4.07 3.92
C GLN A 47 -7.27 -4.51 3.06
N LEU A 48 -7.79 -5.70 3.33
CA LEU A 48 -8.94 -6.27 2.65
C LEU A 48 -10.10 -6.35 3.64
N VAL A 49 -11.26 -5.79 3.26
CA VAL A 49 -12.45 -5.73 4.11
C VAL A 49 -13.60 -6.45 3.40
N GLY A 50 -14.05 -7.55 3.99
CA GLY A 50 -15.19 -8.33 3.54
C GLY A 50 -16.49 -7.94 4.23
N ARG A 51 -17.61 -8.46 3.72
CA ARG A 51 -18.90 -8.39 4.43
C ARG A 51 -18.85 -9.26 5.70
N PRO A 52 -19.68 -8.96 6.73
CA PRO A 52 -19.75 -9.80 7.93
C PRO A 52 -20.05 -11.27 7.63
N TYR A 53 -19.48 -12.19 8.43
CA TYR A 53 -19.68 -13.65 8.35
C TYR A 53 -19.24 -14.28 7.02
N ARG A 54 -18.19 -13.72 6.41
CA ARG A 54 -17.62 -14.17 5.12
C ARG A 54 -16.10 -14.27 5.19
N ASP A 55 -15.58 -14.59 6.36
CA ASP A 55 -14.16 -14.60 6.68
C ASP A 55 -13.39 -15.58 5.79
N GLU A 56 -13.92 -16.77 5.52
CA GLU A 56 -13.28 -17.77 4.63
C GLU A 56 -13.22 -17.28 3.19
N ALA A 57 -14.26 -16.62 2.71
CA ALA A 57 -14.27 -16.03 1.37
C ALA A 57 -13.28 -14.87 1.28
N LEU A 58 -13.16 -14.05 2.33
CA LEU A 58 -12.16 -12.97 2.39
C LEU A 58 -10.74 -13.52 2.41
N ILE A 59 -10.49 -14.62 3.14
CA ILE A 59 -9.19 -15.30 3.15
C ILE A 59 -8.85 -15.85 1.76
N ALA A 60 -9.77 -16.56 1.12
CA ALA A 60 -9.56 -17.09 -0.24
C ALA A 60 -9.26 -15.98 -1.26
N VAL A 61 -9.96 -14.84 -1.17
CA VAL A 61 -9.66 -13.67 -2.01
C VAL A 61 -8.29 -13.09 -1.67
N SER A 62 -7.93 -13.04 -0.39
CA SER A 62 -6.62 -12.57 0.05
C SER A 62 -5.48 -13.41 -0.52
N GLU A 63 -5.64 -14.73 -0.60
CA GLU A 63 -4.66 -15.65 -1.21
C GLU A 63 -4.49 -15.39 -2.72
N VAL A 64 -5.59 -15.16 -3.43
CA VAL A 64 -5.54 -14.82 -4.86
C VAL A 64 -4.83 -13.48 -5.06
N ILE A 65 -5.15 -12.46 -4.27
CA ILE A 65 -4.50 -11.15 -4.36
C ILE A 65 -3.01 -11.26 -4.03
N ASP A 66 -2.64 -12.02 -2.97
CA ASP A 66 -1.24 -12.28 -2.62
C ASP A 66 -0.49 -12.91 -3.80
N SER A 67 -1.08 -13.91 -4.45
CA SER A 67 -0.46 -14.61 -5.58
C SER A 67 -0.17 -13.72 -6.79
N VAL A 68 -0.92 -12.63 -6.96
CA VAL A 68 -0.75 -11.67 -8.06
C VAL A 68 0.20 -10.56 -7.66
N VAL A 69 -0.02 -9.97 -6.49
CA VAL A 69 0.73 -8.80 -6.00
C VAL A 69 2.16 -9.18 -5.61
N ASN A 70 2.33 -10.36 -5.04
CA ASN A 70 3.61 -10.91 -4.61
C ASN A 70 4.12 -12.00 -5.56
N ALA A 71 3.61 -12.03 -6.81
CA ALA A 71 4.10 -12.94 -7.83
C ALA A 71 5.60 -12.73 -8.04
N PRO A 72 6.42 -13.79 -8.12
CA PRO A 72 7.81 -13.64 -8.50
C PRO A 72 7.86 -12.99 -9.88
N VAL A 73 8.64 -11.91 -10.01
CA VAL A 73 8.88 -11.27 -11.30
C VAL A 73 9.48 -12.31 -12.22
N THR A 74 8.66 -12.85 -13.12
CA THR A 74 9.14 -13.75 -14.15
C THR A 74 9.94 -12.88 -15.09
N ALA A 75 11.27 -13.03 -15.07
CA ALA A 75 12.15 -12.40 -16.04
C ALA A 75 11.78 -12.93 -17.43
N SER A 76 10.87 -12.25 -18.12
CA SER A 76 10.55 -12.52 -19.52
C SER A 76 11.13 -11.42 -20.39
N ALA A 77 12.19 -11.81 -21.10
CA ALA A 77 12.58 -11.36 -22.42
C ALA A 77 12.92 -9.87 -22.60
N HIS A 78 14.15 -9.50 -22.23
CA HIS A 78 14.94 -8.64 -23.12
C HIS A 78 15.49 -9.54 -24.25
N LEU A 79 14.83 -9.52 -25.40
CA LEU A 79 15.44 -9.75 -26.71
C LEU A 79 15.58 -8.39 -27.40
#